data_AF-A0A8H4VQA4-F1
#
_entry.id   AF-A0A8H4VQA4-F1
#
_cell.length_a   1.000
_cell.length_b   1.000
_cell.length_c   1.000
_cell.angle_alpha   90.00
_cell.angle_beta   90.00
_cell.angle_gamma   90.00
#
_symmetry.space_group_name_H-M   'P 1'
#
loop_
_entity.id
_entity.type
_entity.pdbx_description
1 polymer ?
#
loop_
_entity_poly.entity_id
_entity_poly.type
_entity_poly.pdbx_seq_one_letter_code
_entity_poly.pdbx_strand_id
1 'polypeptide(L)'
;MSTLAAATKEELMQILTSNLIQLIPSNSDTPVNIHEQLLSISPILFAACKRDWEEGKKKQYKFKEYNNAEEEDEDCFVEVTKEMLVCFVRWAYIGDYTTEAVGVSSEDEPVVIEDEPAVFEDQPVVFEWGSTWGQPMESPMPSTKKGKRGKKGKTVVVHSLPRVEEPELVPSEEPPPPEPPIEEEVLESAPEPEDCPSPSADAEASKGKEPGSSSTTNHYLQMIPPSPLHPLYLHIQLYVFAHIYLISPLSTLALSKIKTHLQKAENAFYHFTNNKNKTTNEIFDVLEYAFSTLPESDELIEWLARYASWKLGDLREEWERLERLLRVDDGRFAVMLVRFVVPGQVNPFAS
;
A
#
# COMPACT_ATOMS: atom_id res chain seq x y z
N MET A 1 -9.34 18.86 -8.79
CA MET A 1 -9.59 18.71 -10.24
C MET A 1 -10.28 17.39 -10.46
N SER A 2 -11.38 17.42 -11.19
CA SER A 2 -12.20 16.25 -11.48
C SER A 2 -11.54 15.39 -12.55
N THR A 3 -11.67 14.06 -12.44
CA THR A 3 -11.35 13.14 -13.53
C THR A 3 -12.25 13.44 -14.74
N LEU A 4 -11.92 12.95 -15.94
CA LEU A 4 -12.73 13.26 -17.14
C LEU A 4 -14.18 12.76 -17.02
N ALA A 5 -14.45 11.77 -16.17
CA ALA A 5 -15.81 11.33 -15.82
C ALA A 5 -16.66 12.40 -15.09
N ALA A 6 -16.02 13.39 -14.46
CA ALA A 6 -16.68 14.48 -13.76
C ALA A 6 -16.44 15.85 -14.43
N ALA A 7 -15.88 15.87 -15.65
CA ALA A 7 -15.68 17.08 -16.45
C ALA A 7 -16.97 17.49 -17.18
N THR A 8 -17.17 18.80 -17.32
CA THR A 8 -18.21 19.35 -18.20
C THR A 8 -17.89 19.08 -19.68
N LYS A 9 -18.88 19.23 -20.56
CA LYS A 9 -18.70 19.01 -22.01
C LYS A 9 -17.61 19.92 -22.58
N GLU A 10 -17.58 21.19 -22.15
CA GLU A 10 -16.61 22.18 -22.59
C GLU A 10 -15.20 21.83 -22.12
N GLU A 11 -15.03 21.43 -20.86
CA GLU A 11 -13.75 20.96 -20.30
C GLU A 11 -13.27 19.70 -21.00
N LEU A 12 -14.17 18.74 -21.28
CA LEU A 12 -13.84 17.52 -22.01
C LEU A 12 -13.31 17.85 -23.40
N MET A 13 -13.95 18.78 -24.12
CA MET A 13 -13.45 19.22 -25.43
C MET A 13 -12.09 19.90 -25.32
N GLN A 14 -11.84 20.71 -24.28
CA GLN A 14 -10.52 21.32 -24.05
C GLN A 14 -9.45 20.27 -23.75
N ILE A 15 -9.80 19.24 -22.97
CA ILE A 15 -8.90 18.13 -22.64
C ILE A 15 -8.54 17.35 -23.90
N LEU A 16 -9.54 16.91 -24.66
CA LEU A 16 -9.34 16.07 -25.86
C LEU A 16 -8.72 16.82 -27.05
N THR A 17 -8.73 18.15 -27.03
CA THR A 17 -8.06 18.98 -28.05
C THR A 17 -6.66 19.42 -27.61
N SER A 18 -6.25 19.13 -26.37
CA SER A 18 -4.91 19.42 -25.90
C SER A 18 -3.86 18.50 -26.52
N ASN A 19 -2.59 18.89 -26.45
CA ASN A 19 -1.51 18.07 -27.00
C ASN A 19 -1.37 16.77 -26.21
N LEU A 20 -0.87 15.73 -26.87
CA LEU A 20 -0.45 14.51 -26.19
C LEU A 20 0.96 14.66 -25.63
N ILE A 21 1.16 14.12 -24.43
CA ILE A 21 2.45 13.95 -23.78
C ILE A 21 2.72 12.46 -23.64
N GLN A 22 3.96 12.08 -23.90
CA GLN A 22 4.45 10.71 -23.78
C GLN A 22 5.04 10.49 -22.38
N LEU A 23 4.45 9.57 -21.62
CA LEU A 23 4.97 9.09 -20.35
C LEU A 23 5.81 7.84 -20.62
N ILE A 24 7.12 7.89 -20.36
CA ILE A 24 8.05 6.78 -20.64
C ILE A 24 8.38 6.11 -19.30
N PRO A 25 7.91 4.88 -19.04
CA PRO A 25 8.13 4.18 -17.77
C PRO A 25 9.63 3.91 -17.52
N SER A 26 9.96 3.64 -16.25
CA SER A 26 11.32 3.36 -15.81
C SER A 26 11.88 2.09 -16.48
N ASN A 27 11.04 1.07 -16.63
CA ASN A 27 11.45 -0.27 -17.07
C ASN A 27 11.17 -0.58 -18.55
N SER A 28 10.72 0.41 -19.33
CA SER A 28 10.41 0.21 -20.74
C SER A 28 10.53 1.49 -21.55
N ASP A 29 11.08 1.38 -22.75
CA ASP A 29 11.10 2.49 -23.71
C ASP A 29 9.76 2.69 -24.45
N THR A 30 8.73 1.88 -24.12
CA THR A 30 7.41 2.03 -24.76
C THR A 30 6.61 3.15 -24.09
N PRO A 31 6.35 4.27 -24.78
CA PRO A 31 5.64 5.39 -24.17
C PRO A 31 4.14 5.10 -24.01
N VAL A 32 3.55 5.67 -22.97
CA VAL A 32 2.09 5.75 -22.76
C VAL A 32 1.65 7.19 -22.97
N ASN A 33 0.67 7.41 -23.86
CA ASN A 33 0.22 8.76 -24.22
C ASN A 33 -0.90 9.25 -23.29
N ILE A 34 -0.86 10.52 -22.90
CA ILE A 34 -1.91 11.21 -22.14
C ILE A 34 -2.08 12.65 -22.64
N HIS A 35 -3.31 13.18 -22.60
CA HIS A 35 -3.56 14.59 -22.92
C HIS A 35 -2.93 15.51 -21.86
N GLU A 36 -2.22 16.56 -22.29
CA GLU A 36 -1.49 17.51 -21.45
C GLU A 36 -2.38 18.14 -20.37
N GLN A 37 -3.63 18.47 -20.71
CA GLN A 37 -4.58 19.02 -19.74
C GLN A 37 -4.97 18.02 -18.65
N LEU A 38 -4.94 16.70 -18.90
CA LEU A 38 -5.17 15.70 -17.86
C LEU A 38 -4.02 15.62 -16.87
N LEU A 39 -2.79 15.95 -17.24
CA LEU A 39 -1.68 15.95 -16.29
C LEU A 39 -1.85 17.00 -15.19
N SER A 40 -2.72 17.99 -15.37
CA SER A 40 -3.06 18.98 -14.33
C SER A 40 -3.63 18.35 -13.04
N ILE A 41 -4.02 17.07 -13.06
CA ILE A 41 -4.39 16.30 -11.86
C ILE A 41 -3.19 16.03 -10.93
N SER A 42 -1.97 16.08 -11.45
CA SER A 42 -0.73 15.98 -10.67
C SER A 42 0.05 17.29 -10.79
N PRO A 43 0.20 18.07 -9.71
CA PRO A 43 0.94 19.32 -9.76
C PRO A 43 2.41 19.10 -10.17
N ILE A 44 3.00 17.97 -9.77
CA ILE A 44 4.41 17.62 -10.05
C ILE A 44 4.59 17.30 -11.53
N LEU A 45 3.81 16.36 -12.08
CA LEU A 45 3.92 16.01 -13.50
C LEU A 45 3.58 17.20 -14.41
N PHE A 46 2.57 17.98 -14.02
CA PHE A 46 2.18 19.17 -14.77
C PHE A 46 3.27 20.25 -14.77
N ALA A 47 3.92 20.48 -13.64
CA ALA A 47 5.04 21.42 -13.54
C ALA A 47 6.22 20.97 -14.41
N ALA A 48 6.59 19.70 -14.37
CA ALA A 48 7.67 19.15 -15.20
C ALA A 48 7.39 19.26 -16.71
N CYS A 49 6.13 19.16 -17.10
CA CYS A 49 5.72 19.30 -18.50
C CYS A 49 5.60 20.76 -18.96
N LYS A 50 5.75 21.76 -18.07
CA LYS A 50 5.56 23.17 -18.40
C LYS A 50 6.85 23.86 -18.90
N ARG A 51 6.74 24.30 -20.16
CA ARG A 51 7.42 25.32 -20.99
C ARG A 51 8.93 25.57 -20.94
N ASP A 52 9.66 25.33 -19.86
CA ASP A 52 11.12 25.61 -19.86
C ASP A 52 12.01 24.37 -19.67
N TRP A 53 11.44 23.31 -19.11
CA TRP A 53 12.09 22.01 -18.94
C TRP A 53 12.24 21.28 -20.28
N GLU A 54 13.26 20.43 -20.39
CA GLU A 54 13.50 19.65 -21.62
C GLU A 54 12.31 18.74 -21.94
N GLU A 55 11.69 18.18 -20.89
CA GLU A 55 10.53 17.31 -20.92
C GLU A 55 9.34 18.02 -21.57
N GLY A 56 9.08 19.27 -21.17
CA GLY A 56 8.03 20.11 -21.75
C GLY A 56 8.26 20.45 -23.24
N LYS A 57 9.53 20.63 -23.64
CA LYS A 57 9.91 20.89 -25.04
C LYS A 57 9.78 19.64 -25.92
N LYS A 58 10.20 18.48 -25.39
CA LYS A 58 10.11 17.18 -26.07
C LYS A 58 8.72 16.56 -26.03
N LYS A 59 7.82 17.10 -25.19
CA LYS A 59 6.50 16.51 -24.87
C LYS A 59 6.63 15.05 -24.41
N GLN A 60 7.70 14.78 -23.67
CA GLN A 60 8.07 13.47 -23.15
C GLN A 60 8.49 13.63 -21.70
N TYR A 61 7.91 12.83 -20.81
CA TYR A 61 8.33 12.73 -19.43
C TYR A 61 8.86 11.30 -19.20
N LYS A 62 10.16 11.18 -18.95
CA LYS A 62 10.81 9.88 -18.70
C LYS A 62 10.97 9.68 -17.19
N PHE A 63 10.35 8.63 -16.67
CA PHE A 63 10.58 8.21 -15.30
C PHE A 63 11.99 7.61 -15.20
N LYS A 64 12.75 8.05 -14.19
CA LYS A 64 14.10 7.54 -13.97
C LYS A 64 14.01 6.08 -13.54
N GLU A 65 14.92 5.27 -14.06
CA GLU A 65 15.13 3.91 -13.60
C GLU A 65 16.10 3.94 -12.43
N TYR A 66 15.78 3.22 -11.36
CA TYR A 66 16.70 3.04 -10.25
C TYR A 66 17.72 1.96 -10.63
N ASN A 67 18.67 2.35 -11.46
CA ASN A 67 19.79 1.52 -11.82
C ASN A 67 21.04 2.23 -11.32
N ASN A 68 21.47 1.90 -10.09
CA ASN A 68 22.86 1.63 -9.71
C ASN A 68 23.10 1.92 -8.22
N ALA A 69 23.72 0.96 -7.56
CA ALA A 69 24.13 0.96 -6.16
C ALA A 69 25.33 1.89 -5.85
N GLU A 70 25.57 2.93 -6.67
CA GLU A 70 26.76 3.79 -6.56
C GLU A 70 26.47 5.23 -6.12
N GLU A 71 25.21 5.69 -6.18
CA GLU A 71 24.82 6.98 -5.61
C GLU A 71 24.07 6.73 -4.30
N GLU A 72 24.72 7.07 -3.18
CA GLU A 72 24.20 6.97 -1.80
C GLU A 72 23.05 7.96 -1.51
N ASP A 73 22.52 8.63 -2.53
CA ASP A 73 21.38 9.51 -2.38
C ASP A 73 20.12 8.64 -2.19
N GLU A 74 19.82 8.35 -0.92
CA GLU A 74 18.69 7.58 -0.35
C GLU A 74 17.28 8.11 -0.73
N ASP A 75 17.16 8.94 -1.76
CA ASP A 75 15.87 9.43 -2.20
C ASP A 75 15.06 8.25 -2.77
N CYS A 76 14.01 7.85 -2.03
CA CYS A 76 13.07 6.77 -2.36
C CYS A 76 12.40 7.00 -3.73
N PHE A 77 13.05 6.58 -4.80
CA PHE A 77 12.44 6.55 -6.13
C PHE A 77 11.70 5.25 -6.34
N VAL A 78 10.39 5.35 -6.55
CA VAL A 78 9.55 4.22 -6.95
C VAL A 78 9.78 3.90 -8.42
N GLU A 79 10.04 2.63 -8.71
CA GLU A 79 10.05 2.11 -10.08
C GLU A 79 8.66 2.31 -10.72
N VAL A 80 8.61 3.10 -11.79
CA VAL A 80 7.36 3.36 -12.52
C VAL A 80 7.23 2.39 -13.68
N THR A 81 6.45 1.33 -13.48
CA THR A 81 6.21 0.31 -14.50
C THR A 81 5.22 0.77 -15.57
N LYS A 82 5.29 0.16 -16.74
CA LYS A 82 4.33 0.41 -17.83
C LYS A 82 2.89 0.09 -17.42
N GLU A 83 2.68 -1.01 -16.70
CA GLU A 83 1.38 -1.47 -16.23
C GLU A 83 0.75 -0.43 -15.30
N MET A 84 1.54 0.12 -14.38
CA MET A 84 1.10 1.18 -13.48
C MET A 84 0.71 2.45 -14.26
N LEU A 85 1.49 2.85 -15.27
CA LEU A 85 1.14 3.99 -16.12
C LEU A 85 -0.14 3.76 -16.91
N VAL A 86 -0.38 2.55 -17.43
CA VAL A 86 -1.63 2.22 -18.11
C VAL A 86 -2.82 2.36 -17.16
N CYS A 87 -2.71 1.86 -15.91
CA CYS A 87 -3.75 2.04 -14.90
C CYS A 87 -3.96 3.51 -14.53
N PHE A 88 -2.89 4.28 -14.33
CA PHE A 88 -2.96 5.72 -14.06
C PHE A 88 -3.66 6.47 -15.19
N VAL A 89 -3.25 6.26 -16.44
CA VAL A 89 -3.84 6.92 -17.61
C VAL A 89 -5.31 6.54 -17.73
N ARG A 90 -5.65 5.26 -17.60
CA ARG A 90 -7.05 4.81 -17.61
C ARG A 90 -7.87 5.52 -16.53
N TRP A 91 -7.36 5.59 -15.30
CA TRP A 91 -8.01 6.33 -14.22
C TRP A 91 -8.18 7.82 -14.53
N ALA A 92 -7.18 8.48 -15.13
CA ALA A 92 -7.29 9.89 -15.48
C ALA A 92 -8.46 10.16 -16.46
N TYR A 93 -8.69 9.26 -17.41
CA TYR A 93 -9.81 9.36 -18.36
C TYR A 93 -11.15 8.89 -17.79
N ILE A 94 -11.19 7.81 -17.03
CA ILE A 94 -12.44 7.13 -16.67
C ILE A 94 -12.86 7.42 -15.23
N GLY A 95 -11.95 7.90 -14.40
CA GLY A 95 -12.12 7.99 -12.95
C GLY A 95 -11.99 6.67 -12.22
N ASP A 96 -11.70 5.58 -12.92
CA ASP A 96 -11.47 4.25 -12.35
C ASP A 96 -10.40 3.49 -13.15
N TYR A 97 -9.80 2.47 -12.53
CA TYR A 97 -8.84 1.56 -13.17
C TYR A 97 -9.10 0.10 -12.80
N THR A 98 -8.72 -0.80 -13.70
CA THR A 98 -8.79 -2.24 -13.51
C THR A 98 -7.43 -2.85 -13.83
N THR A 99 -7.08 -3.94 -13.14
CA THR A 99 -5.83 -4.68 -13.40
C THR A 99 -5.95 -5.56 -14.65
N GLU A 100 -7.17 -5.97 -15.01
CA GLU A 100 -7.47 -6.70 -16.25
C GLU A 100 -6.98 -5.96 -17.51
N ALA A 101 -7.01 -4.62 -17.49
CA ALA A 101 -6.56 -3.80 -18.60
C ALA A 101 -5.06 -3.98 -18.93
N VAL A 102 -4.27 -4.48 -17.97
CA VAL A 102 -2.85 -4.78 -18.12
C VAL A 102 -2.57 -6.28 -18.18
N GLY A 103 -3.61 -7.10 -18.41
CA GLY A 103 -3.49 -8.56 -18.43
C GLY A 103 -3.27 -9.18 -17.05
N VAL A 104 -3.37 -8.38 -15.98
CA VAL A 104 -3.32 -8.84 -14.59
C VAL A 104 -4.74 -9.19 -14.18
N SER A 105 -5.17 -10.40 -14.55
CA SER A 105 -6.46 -10.92 -14.15
C SER A 105 -6.48 -11.18 -12.64
N SER A 106 -7.56 -10.75 -11.98
CA SER A 106 -7.81 -11.08 -10.58
C SER A 106 -8.54 -12.41 -10.41
N GLU A 107 -8.67 -13.20 -11.47
CA GLU A 107 -9.42 -14.45 -11.49
C GLU A 107 -8.69 -15.53 -10.68
N ASP A 108 -8.90 -15.48 -9.37
CA ASP A 108 -9.37 -16.67 -8.64
C ASP A 108 -10.86 -16.85 -8.97
N GLU A 109 -11.25 -17.00 -10.24
CA GLU A 109 -12.60 -17.52 -10.51
C GLU A 109 -12.62 -18.87 -9.80
N PRO A 110 -13.59 -19.12 -8.89
CA PRO A 110 -13.76 -20.45 -8.37
C PRO A 110 -13.97 -21.30 -9.61
N VAL A 111 -13.03 -22.20 -9.89
CA VAL A 111 -13.26 -23.25 -10.88
C VAL A 111 -14.56 -23.86 -10.40
N VAL A 112 -15.64 -23.55 -11.08
CA VAL A 112 -16.91 -24.23 -10.89
C VAL A 112 -16.57 -25.60 -11.42
N ILE A 113 -16.07 -26.45 -10.52
CA ILE A 113 -16.09 -27.87 -10.71
C ILE A 113 -17.59 -28.11 -10.82
N GLU A 114 -18.08 -28.16 -12.06
CA GLU A 114 -19.39 -28.72 -12.32
C GLU A 114 -19.33 -30.07 -11.63
N ASP A 115 -20.05 -30.19 -10.51
CA ASP A 115 -20.19 -31.45 -9.79
C ASP A 115 -20.75 -32.43 -10.82
N GLU A 116 -19.85 -33.16 -11.48
CA GLU A 116 -20.20 -34.33 -12.26
C GLU A 116 -20.93 -35.21 -11.25
N PRO A 117 -22.23 -35.50 -11.45
CA PRO A 117 -23.02 -36.16 -10.43
C PRO A 117 -22.39 -37.51 -10.14
N ALA A 118 -21.66 -37.59 -9.02
CA ALA A 118 -21.08 -38.82 -8.55
C ALA A 118 -22.22 -39.81 -8.39
N VAL A 119 -22.23 -40.83 -9.25
CA VAL A 119 -23.07 -42.01 -9.12
C VAL A 119 -22.61 -42.68 -7.83
N PHE A 120 -23.23 -42.30 -6.72
CA PHE A 120 -23.02 -42.90 -5.41
C PHE A 120 -23.62 -44.30 -5.44
N GLU A 121 -22.78 -45.32 -5.63
CA GLU A 121 -23.12 -46.67 -5.22
C GLU A 121 -23.16 -46.72 -3.68
N ASP A 122 -24.31 -47.11 -3.14
CA ASP A 122 -24.57 -47.28 -1.71
C ASP A 122 -23.55 -48.25 -1.06
N GLN A 123 -22.50 -47.72 -0.47
CA GLN A 123 -21.73 -48.42 0.56
C GLN A 123 -21.81 -47.67 1.90
N PRO A 124 -22.24 -48.33 2.98
CA PRO A 124 -22.28 -47.72 4.30
C PRO A 124 -20.86 -47.58 4.85
N VAL A 125 -20.30 -46.38 4.75
CA VAL A 125 -19.05 -46.03 5.45
C VAL A 125 -19.38 -45.70 6.90
N VAL A 126 -19.03 -46.63 7.80
CA VAL A 126 -19.02 -46.42 9.25
C VAL A 126 -17.86 -45.49 9.58
N PHE A 127 -18.13 -44.21 9.84
CA PHE A 127 -17.14 -43.24 10.30
C PHE A 127 -17.09 -43.22 11.83
N GLU A 128 -16.05 -43.85 12.40
CA GLU A 128 -15.69 -43.72 13.81
C GLU A 128 -14.98 -42.38 14.05
N TRP A 129 -15.61 -41.50 14.84
CA TRP A 129 -14.96 -40.29 15.35
C TRP A 129 -14.00 -40.67 16.49
N GLY A 130 -12.73 -40.88 16.15
CA GLY A 130 -11.64 -40.97 17.12
C GLY A 130 -11.34 -39.60 17.75
N SER A 131 -12.01 -39.30 18.86
CA SER A 131 -11.67 -38.18 19.74
C SER A 131 -10.62 -38.64 20.76
N THR A 132 -9.35 -38.29 20.56
CA THR A 132 -8.29 -38.53 21.54
C THR A 132 -7.56 -37.24 21.85
N TRP A 133 -8.16 -36.41 22.71
CA TRP A 133 -7.44 -35.42 23.50
C TRP A 133 -7.84 -35.55 24.96
N GLY A 134 -6.86 -35.97 25.77
CA GLY A 134 -6.71 -35.82 27.22
C GLY A 134 -7.94 -35.80 28.13
N GLN A 135 -8.16 -36.89 28.86
CA GLN A 135 -8.81 -36.85 30.18
C GLN A 135 -7.75 -36.99 31.29
N PRO A 136 -7.82 -36.19 32.36
CA PRO A 136 -7.43 -36.63 33.69
C PRO A 136 -8.62 -37.32 34.36
N MET A 137 -8.35 -38.48 34.96
CA MET A 137 -9.25 -39.24 35.83
C MET A 137 -9.77 -38.37 36.99
N GLU A 138 -11.09 -38.31 37.18
CA GLU A 138 -11.72 -38.37 38.51
C GLU A 138 -13.11 -39.06 38.40
N SER A 139 -13.43 -39.85 39.42
CA SER A 139 -14.71 -40.57 39.65
C SER A 139 -14.95 -40.54 41.17
N PRO A 140 -16.15 -40.86 41.73
CA PRO A 140 -17.51 -40.91 41.16
C PRO A 140 -18.67 -40.38 42.07
N MET A 141 -19.84 -40.07 41.44
CA MET A 141 -21.26 -40.31 41.90
C MET A 141 -21.83 -39.60 43.17
N PRO A 142 -23.18 -39.59 43.44
CA PRO A 142 -24.39 -39.71 42.57
C PRO A 142 -25.61 -38.78 42.91
N SER A 143 -26.61 -38.80 41.99
CA SER A 143 -28.08 -38.58 42.19
C SER A 143 -28.57 -37.13 42.37
N THR A 144 -29.75 -36.64 41.91
CA THR A 144 -31.08 -37.21 41.62
C THR A 144 -31.94 -36.26 40.72
N LYS A 145 -32.85 -36.87 39.94
CA LYS A 145 -34.27 -36.53 39.64
C LYS A 145 -34.73 -35.12 39.19
N LYS A 146 -35.42 -35.16 38.03
CA LYS A 146 -36.77 -34.65 37.67
C LYS A 146 -37.06 -33.13 37.56
N GLY A 147 -37.63 -32.77 36.40
CA GLY A 147 -38.59 -31.66 36.22
C GLY A 147 -38.08 -30.58 35.27
N LYS A 148 -38.88 -29.81 34.52
CA LYS A 148 -40.31 -29.78 34.22
C LYS A 148 -40.44 -28.74 33.08
N ARG A 149 -41.42 -28.91 32.20
CA ARG A 149 -41.80 -27.98 31.13
C ARG A 149 -42.13 -26.57 31.65
N GLY A 150 -41.78 -25.54 30.86
CA GLY A 150 -42.33 -24.17 30.85
C GLY A 150 -41.45 -23.36 29.87
N LYS A 151 -41.88 -22.82 28.73
CA LYS A 151 -43.03 -21.99 28.31
C LYS A 151 -43.07 -20.60 28.96
N LYS A 152 -42.80 -19.59 28.11
CA LYS A 152 -43.14 -18.14 28.12
C LYS A 152 -42.00 -17.17 28.42
N GLY A 153 -41.97 -16.09 27.63
CA GLY A 153 -41.43 -14.79 28.02
C GLY A 153 -40.59 -14.09 26.96
N LYS A 154 -41.20 -13.56 25.90
CA LYS A 154 -40.56 -12.56 25.03
C LYS A 154 -40.77 -11.20 25.67
N THR A 155 -39.75 -10.68 26.35
CA THR A 155 -39.74 -9.34 26.94
C THR A 155 -39.12 -8.38 25.93
N VAL A 156 -39.92 -7.40 25.47
CA VAL A 156 -39.44 -6.27 24.68
C VAL A 156 -38.90 -5.24 25.66
N VAL A 157 -37.58 -5.06 25.66
CA VAL A 157 -36.92 -3.98 26.40
C VAL A 157 -36.95 -2.74 25.50
N VAL A 158 -37.76 -1.76 25.89
CA VAL A 158 -37.75 -0.42 25.29
C VAL A 158 -36.58 0.33 25.94
N HIS A 159 -35.48 0.49 25.21
CA HIS A 159 -34.41 1.38 25.62
C HIS A 159 -34.87 2.83 25.45
N SER A 160 -35.00 3.54 26.57
CA SER A 160 -35.15 4.99 26.61
C SER A 160 -33.87 5.66 26.10
N LEU A 161 -34.01 6.57 25.15
CA LEU A 161 -32.92 7.40 24.63
C LEU A 161 -32.36 8.33 25.73
N PRO A 162 -31.04 8.52 25.79
CA PRO A 162 -30.43 9.49 26.70
C PRO A 162 -30.76 10.92 26.27
N ARG A 163 -31.03 11.75 27.27
CA ARG A 163 -31.28 13.18 27.19
C ARG A 163 -30.02 13.87 26.67
N VAL A 164 -30.14 14.56 25.53
CA VAL A 164 -29.11 15.43 24.97
C VAL A 164 -29.00 16.65 25.89
N GLU A 165 -27.88 16.77 26.60
CA GLU A 165 -27.52 18.00 27.30
C GLU A 165 -26.93 18.99 26.29
N GLU A 166 -27.45 20.21 26.37
CA GLU A 166 -27.14 21.35 25.52
C GLU A 166 -25.74 21.88 25.88
N PRO A 167 -24.82 22.08 24.93
CA PRO A 167 -23.45 22.48 25.24
C PRO A 167 -23.40 23.93 25.74
N GLU A 168 -22.79 24.11 26.91
CA GLU A 168 -22.48 25.42 27.49
C GLU A 168 -21.52 26.21 26.57
N LEU A 169 -21.89 27.47 26.33
CA LEU A 169 -21.12 28.44 25.55
C LEU A 169 -19.79 28.73 26.24
N VAL A 170 -18.69 28.31 25.62
CA VAL A 170 -17.32 28.67 26.03
C VAL A 170 -17.05 30.15 25.66
N PRO A 171 -16.47 30.96 26.56
CA PRO A 171 -16.17 32.36 26.27
C PRO A 171 -15.09 32.49 25.19
N SER A 172 -15.33 33.37 24.22
CA SER A 172 -14.40 33.73 23.15
C SER A 172 -13.08 34.24 23.73
N GLU A 173 -11.97 33.54 23.46
CA GLU A 173 -10.63 34.05 23.74
C GLU A 173 -10.32 35.26 22.83
N GLU A 174 -9.69 36.25 23.44
CA GLU A 174 -9.30 37.53 22.86
C GLU A 174 -8.08 37.32 21.93
N PRO A 175 -8.04 37.93 20.74
CA PRO A 175 -6.96 37.71 19.77
C PRO A 175 -5.63 38.26 20.28
N PRO A 176 -4.51 37.55 20.02
CA PRO A 176 -3.19 37.99 20.45
C PRO A 176 -2.75 39.29 19.76
N PRO A 177 -1.94 40.13 20.44
CA PRO A 177 -1.48 41.39 19.91
C PRO A 177 -0.55 41.23 18.69
N PRO A 178 -0.52 42.20 17.78
CA PRO A 178 0.26 42.13 16.55
C PRO A 178 1.77 42.14 16.84
N GLU A 179 2.48 41.25 16.16
CA GLU A 179 3.95 41.14 16.23
C GLU A 179 4.62 42.42 15.68
N PRO A 180 5.77 42.84 16.27
CA PRO A 180 6.51 44.00 15.81
C PRO A 180 7.19 43.75 14.46
N PRO A 181 7.40 44.81 13.65
CA PRO A 181 8.01 44.70 12.34
C PRO A 181 9.46 44.23 12.42
N ILE A 182 9.79 43.21 11.63
CA ILE A 182 11.13 42.67 11.44
C ILE A 182 11.91 43.68 10.59
N GLU A 183 12.99 44.22 11.15
CA GLU A 183 13.95 45.05 10.43
C GLU A 183 14.82 44.14 9.54
N GLU A 184 14.72 44.32 8.22
CA GLU A 184 15.57 43.64 7.23
C GLU A 184 16.99 44.20 7.32
N GLU A 185 17.92 43.41 7.89
CA GLU A 185 19.36 43.67 7.78
C GLU A 185 19.83 43.44 6.34
N VAL A 186 20.31 44.53 5.74
CA VAL A 186 20.97 44.57 4.43
C VAL A 186 22.32 43.86 4.56
N LEU A 187 22.42 42.66 4.00
CA LEU A 187 23.68 41.90 3.90
C LEU A 187 24.54 42.46 2.76
N GLU A 188 25.60 43.15 3.16
CA GLU A 188 26.64 43.74 2.33
C GLU A 188 27.51 42.64 1.68
N SER A 189 27.76 42.77 0.38
CA SER A 189 28.41 41.77 -0.48
C SER A 189 29.89 41.57 -0.14
N ALA A 190 30.31 40.31 0.02
CA ALA A 190 31.72 39.91 0.12
C ALA A 190 32.35 39.70 -1.28
N PRO A 191 33.66 39.96 -1.46
CA PRO A 191 34.33 39.92 -2.75
C PRO A 191 34.80 38.51 -3.16
N GLU A 192 34.83 38.30 -4.47
CA GLU A 192 35.37 37.13 -5.17
C GLU A 192 36.86 36.89 -4.87
N PRO A 193 37.32 35.64 -4.69
CA PRO A 193 38.73 35.30 -4.76
C PRO A 193 39.13 34.87 -6.18
N GLU A 194 40.12 35.57 -6.73
CA GLU A 194 40.85 35.19 -7.93
C GLU A 194 41.79 33.98 -7.71
N ASP A 195 42.00 33.27 -8.82
CA ASP A 195 43.20 32.55 -9.23
C ASP A 195 43.88 31.56 -8.26
N CYS A 196 43.72 30.28 -8.58
CA CYS A 196 44.69 29.25 -8.20
C CYS A 196 45.19 28.48 -9.45
N PRO A 197 46.52 28.30 -9.59
CA PRO A 197 47.14 27.65 -10.75
C PRO A 197 47.17 26.12 -10.65
N SER A 198 47.11 25.47 -11.81
CA SER A 198 47.34 24.04 -11.99
C SER A 198 48.74 23.61 -11.55
N PRO A 199 48.87 22.40 -10.96
CA PRO A 199 50.10 21.63 -11.04
C PRO A 199 49.90 20.31 -11.78
N SER A 200 50.94 20.01 -12.55
CA SER A 200 51.20 18.83 -13.37
C SER A 200 51.38 17.53 -12.58
N ALA A 201 51.23 16.44 -13.34
CA ALA A 201 51.67 15.06 -13.14
C ALA A 201 52.89 14.85 -12.21
N ASP A 202 52.84 13.84 -11.34
CA ASP A 202 53.54 12.57 -11.51
C ASP A 202 53.28 11.60 -10.34
N ALA A 203 53.22 10.31 -10.68
CA ALA A 203 53.49 9.07 -9.93
C ALA A 203 53.40 9.04 -8.38
N GLU A 204 52.69 8.05 -7.83
CA GLU A 204 53.31 6.82 -7.28
C GLU A 204 52.29 5.89 -6.62
N ALA A 205 52.61 4.60 -6.71
CA ALA A 205 51.87 3.50 -6.15
C ALA A 205 51.86 3.52 -4.61
N SER A 206 50.69 3.29 -4.00
CA SER A 206 50.65 2.76 -2.64
C SER A 206 49.51 1.74 -2.48
N LYS A 207 49.94 0.59 -1.99
CA LYS A 207 49.24 -0.67 -1.82
C LYS A 207 48.73 -0.69 -0.38
N GLY A 208 47.54 -0.14 -0.15
CA GLY A 208 46.86 -0.14 1.15
C GLY A 208 45.69 -1.12 1.13
N LYS A 209 45.86 -2.26 1.79
CA LYS A 209 44.88 -3.34 1.92
C LYS A 209 44.21 -3.16 3.28
N GLU A 210 43.02 -2.57 3.31
CA GLU A 210 42.16 -2.55 4.51
C GLU A 210 40.98 -3.53 4.38
N PRO A 211 40.55 -4.14 5.49
CA PRO A 211 39.62 -5.26 5.50
C PRO A 211 38.17 -4.78 5.39
N GLY A 212 37.37 -5.57 4.66
CA GLY A 212 36.01 -5.27 4.28
C GLY A 212 35.09 -4.90 5.44
N SER A 213 34.49 -3.72 5.30
CA SER A 213 33.20 -3.40 5.90
C SER A 213 32.14 -4.10 5.06
N SER A 214 31.49 -5.09 5.67
CA SER A 214 30.36 -5.82 5.10
C SER A 214 29.11 -4.93 5.08
N SER A 215 29.03 -4.04 4.10
CA SER A 215 27.76 -3.42 3.72
C SER A 215 26.89 -4.50 3.08
N THR A 216 26.00 -5.07 3.90
CA THR A 216 25.04 -6.11 3.49
C THR A 216 23.72 -5.42 3.20
N THR A 217 23.73 -4.51 2.22
CA THR A 217 22.56 -3.68 1.92
C THR A 217 22.12 -3.94 0.48
N ASN A 218 20.98 -4.63 0.37
CA ASN A 218 20.00 -4.58 -0.71
C ASN A 218 20.42 -5.01 -2.13
N HIS A 219 20.90 -6.25 -2.28
CA HIS A 219 20.96 -6.93 -3.59
C HIS A 219 19.63 -7.60 -4.01
N TYR A 220 18.51 -7.37 -3.30
CA TYR A 220 17.31 -8.22 -3.34
C TYR A 220 16.28 -7.95 -4.45
N LEU A 221 16.46 -6.91 -5.28
CA LEU A 221 15.58 -6.68 -6.44
C LEU A 221 16.17 -7.18 -7.76
N GLN A 222 17.39 -7.71 -7.75
CA GLN A 222 18.03 -8.18 -8.97
C GLN A 222 17.85 -9.70 -9.12
N MET A 223 17.13 -10.09 -10.18
CA MET A 223 17.12 -11.43 -10.80
C MET A 223 16.10 -12.47 -10.31
N ILE A 224 14.85 -12.09 -10.08
CA ILE A 224 13.73 -13.05 -10.19
C ILE A 224 12.98 -12.70 -11.48
N PRO A 225 12.77 -13.64 -12.43
CA PRO A 225 11.92 -13.37 -13.59
C PRO A 225 10.57 -12.84 -13.08
N PRO A 226 10.00 -11.78 -13.69
CA PRO A 226 8.86 -11.10 -13.10
C PRO A 226 7.72 -12.11 -12.97
N SER A 227 7.47 -12.57 -11.75
CA SER A 227 6.24 -13.26 -11.41
C SER A 227 5.10 -12.42 -11.97
N PRO A 228 4.06 -13.03 -12.58
CA PRO A 228 2.91 -12.31 -13.09
C PRO A 228 2.45 -11.33 -12.01
N LEU A 229 2.48 -10.04 -12.36
CA LEU A 229 2.38 -8.96 -11.40
C LEU A 229 1.05 -9.10 -10.66
N HIS A 230 1.11 -9.30 -9.35
CA HIS A 230 -0.09 -9.59 -8.58
C HIS A 230 -1.01 -8.35 -8.53
N PRO A 231 -2.35 -8.48 -8.70
CA PRO A 231 -3.26 -7.33 -8.70
C PRO A 231 -3.13 -6.45 -7.45
N LEU A 232 -2.94 -7.06 -6.27
CA LEU A 232 -2.75 -6.33 -5.02
C LEU A 232 -1.50 -5.46 -5.05
N TYR A 233 -0.39 -6.00 -5.57
CA TYR A 233 0.87 -5.28 -5.66
C TYR A 233 0.73 -4.07 -6.59
N LEU A 234 0.06 -4.22 -7.72
CA LEU A 234 -0.24 -3.10 -8.63
C LEU A 234 -1.05 -1.99 -7.95
N HIS A 235 -2.02 -2.36 -7.11
CA HIS A 235 -2.81 -1.38 -6.37
C HIS A 235 -1.96 -0.56 -5.40
N ILE A 236 -0.97 -1.18 -4.75
CA ILE A 236 -0.08 -0.48 -3.82
C ILE A 236 0.94 0.36 -4.58
N GLN A 237 1.55 -0.16 -5.65
CA GLN A 237 2.41 0.65 -6.52
C GLN A 237 1.69 1.92 -6.98
N LEU A 238 0.42 1.79 -7.38
CA LEU A 238 -0.39 2.94 -7.79
C LEU A 238 -0.75 3.88 -6.63
N TYR A 239 -0.93 3.35 -5.41
CA TYR A 239 -1.11 4.15 -4.21
C TYR A 239 0.13 5.00 -3.92
N VAL A 240 1.31 4.37 -3.90
CA VAL A 240 2.58 5.05 -3.64
C VAL A 240 2.89 6.05 -4.74
N PHE A 241 2.68 5.69 -6.02
CA PHE A 241 2.78 6.62 -7.14
C PHE A 241 1.86 7.84 -6.94
N ALA A 242 0.59 7.62 -6.59
CA ALA A 242 -0.34 8.71 -6.34
C ALA A 242 0.09 9.58 -5.15
N HIS A 243 0.69 8.99 -4.12
CA HIS A 243 1.24 9.71 -2.97
C HIS A 243 2.41 10.62 -3.40
N ILE A 244 3.42 10.06 -4.07
CA ILE A 244 4.60 10.79 -4.56
C ILE A 244 4.20 11.92 -5.50
N TYR A 245 3.29 11.67 -6.44
CA TYR A 245 2.86 12.65 -7.43
C TYR A 245 1.70 13.55 -6.98
N LEU A 246 1.34 13.49 -5.69
CA LEU A 246 0.31 14.31 -5.03
C LEU A 246 -1.08 14.24 -5.69
N ILE A 247 -1.51 13.03 -6.04
CA ILE A 247 -2.77 12.73 -6.73
C ILE A 247 -3.77 12.12 -5.74
N SER A 248 -4.27 12.94 -4.80
CA SER A 248 -5.10 12.46 -3.68
C SER A 248 -6.29 11.58 -4.11
N PRO A 249 -7.11 11.93 -5.13
CA PRO A 249 -8.26 11.11 -5.48
C PRO A 249 -7.89 9.70 -5.99
N LEU A 250 -6.71 9.55 -6.62
CA LEU A 250 -6.19 8.24 -7.02
C LEU A 250 -5.71 7.44 -5.81
N SER A 251 -5.00 8.08 -4.88
CA SER A 251 -4.54 7.41 -3.64
C SER A 251 -5.72 6.86 -2.83
N THR A 252 -6.81 7.63 -2.70
CA THR A 252 -8.02 7.17 -2.00
C THR A 252 -8.68 5.98 -2.70
N LEU A 253 -8.78 6.03 -4.03
CA LEU A 253 -9.33 4.92 -4.82
C LEU A 253 -8.46 3.67 -4.70
N ALA A 254 -7.14 3.82 -4.81
CA ALA A 254 -6.20 2.72 -4.68
C ALA A 254 -6.27 2.08 -3.30
N LEU A 255 -6.31 2.87 -2.23
CA LEU A 255 -6.51 2.40 -0.86
C LEU A 255 -7.79 1.57 -0.73
N SER A 256 -8.90 2.06 -1.29
CA SER A 256 -10.17 1.34 -1.28
C SER A 256 -10.07 -0.01 -2.01
N LYS A 257 -9.39 -0.06 -3.16
CA LYS A 257 -9.17 -1.31 -3.91
C LYS A 257 -8.24 -2.28 -3.17
N ILE A 258 -7.19 -1.79 -2.49
CA ILE A 258 -6.32 -2.61 -1.62
C ILE A 258 -7.15 -3.27 -0.52
N LYS A 259 -7.91 -2.47 0.23
CA LYS A 259 -8.78 -2.94 1.33
C LYS A 259 -9.78 -3.98 0.82
N THR A 260 -10.43 -3.70 -0.32
CA THR A 260 -11.40 -4.61 -0.95
C THR A 260 -10.75 -5.92 -1.42
N HIS A 261 -9.56 -5.84 -2.01
CA HIS A 261 -8.84 -7.01 -2.50
C HIS A 261 -8.42 -7.93 -1.35
N LEU A 262 -7.84 -7.36 -0.29
CA LEU A 262 -7.50 -8.12 0.92
C LEU A 262 -8.75 -8.74 1.57
N GLN A 263 -9.86 -7.99 1.67
CA GLN A 263 -11.11 -8.54 2.19
C GLN A 263 -11.64 -9.70 1.35
N LYS A 264 -11.53 -9.63 0.03
CA LYS A 264 -11.91 -10.74 -0.86
C LYS A 264 -11.00 -11.95 -0.66
N ALA A 265 -9.69 -11.75 -0.55
CA ALA A 265 -8.73 -12.82 -0.28
C ALA A 265 -9.05 -13.53 1.06
N GLU A 266 -9.40 -12.77 2.10
CA GLU A 266 -9.85 -13.31 3.37
C GLU A 266 -11.14 -14.13 3.25
N ASN A 267 -12.12 -13.63 2.51
CA ASN A 267 -13.38 -14.35 2.31
C ASN A 267 -13.18 -15.64 1.49
N ALA A 268 -12.31 -15.60 0.48
CA ALA A 268 -11.97 -16.77 -0.33
C ALA A 268 -11.24 -17.85 0.49
N PHE A 269 -10.41 -17.43 1.44
CA PHE A 269 -9.68 -18.33 2.33
C PHE A 269 -10.61 -19.25 3.13
N TYR A 270 -11.76 -18.76 3.57
CA TYR A 270 -12.75 -19.57 4.28
C TYR A 270 -13.36 -20.69 3.41
N HIS A 271 -13.23 -20.61 2.08
CA HIS A 271 -13.82 -21.57 1.15
C HIS A 271 -12.81 -22.55 0.54
N PHE A 272 -11.50 -22.26 0.55
CA PHE A 272 -10.50 -23.12 -0.10
C PHE A 272 -9.18 -23.21 0.69
N THR A 273 -8.87 -24.40 1.23
CA THR A 273 -7.73 -24.61 2.13
C THR A 273 -6.36 -24.65 1.45
N ASN A 274 -6.29 -24.71 0.12
CA ASN A 274 -5.03 -24.94 -0.59
C ASN A 274 -4.26 -23.67 -1.01
N ASN A 275 -4.77 -22.47 -0.69
CA ASN A 275 -4.18 -21.19 -1.16
C ASN A 275 -3.54 -20.33 -0.04
N LYS A 276 -3.38 -20.86 1.18
CA LYS A 276 -2.91 -20.08 2.35
C LYS A 276 -1.56 -19.40 2.13
N ASN A 277 -0.59 -20.14 1.62
CA ASN A 277 0.79 -19.67 1.51
C ASN A 277 0.93 -18.58 0.44
N LYS A 278 0.15 -18.65 -0.64
CA LYS A 278 0.21 -17.67 -1.74
C LYS A 278 -0.21 -16.28 -1.25
N THR A 279 -1.38 -16.19 -0.60
CA THR A 279 -1.89 -14.93 -0.05
C THR A 279 -0.97 -14.36 1.04
N THR A 280 -0.36 -15.22 1.85
CA THR A 280 0.59 -14.80 2.88
C THR A 280 1.82 -14.14 2.27
N ASN A 281 2.37 -14.72 1.20
CA ASN A 281 3.52 -14.14 0.48
C ASN A 281 3.18 -12.79 -0.15
N GLU A 282 1.99 -12.67 -0.75
CA GLU A 282 1.52 -11.40 -1.32
C GLU A 282 1.40 -10.32 -0.23
N ILE A 283 0.86 -10.66 0.95
CA ILE A 283 0.77 -9.73 2.09
C ILE A 283 2.17 -9.27 2.54
N PHE A 284 3.16 -10.15 2.56
CA PHE A 284 4.54 -9.73 2.86
C PHE A 284 5.10 -8.79 1.81
N ASP A 285 4.91 -9.07 0.50
CA ASP A 285 5.36 -8.16 -0.58
C ASP A 285 4.74 -6.76 -0.40
N VAL A 286 3.45 -6.72 -0.04
CA VAL A 286 2.73 -5.47 0.28
C VAL A 286 3.35 -4.73 1.45
N LEU A 287 3.61 -5.42 2.56
CA LEU A 287 4.14 -4.81 3.77
C LEU A 287 5.56 -4.30 3.55
N GLU A 288 6.43 -5.13 2.96
CA GLU A 288 7.82 -4.77 2.63
C GLU A 288 7.86 -3.53 1.73
N TYR A 289 7.05 -3.51 0.67
CA TYR A 289 7.02 -2.40 -0.28
C TYR A 289 6.40 -1.11 0.32
N ALA A 290 5.30 -1.22 1.08
CA ALA A 290 4.66 -0.04 1.65
C ALA A 290 5.56 0.62 2.70
N PHE A 291 6.13 -0.16 3.64
CA PHE A 291 6.93 0.39 4.74
C PHE A 291 8.24 1.03 4.27
N SER A 292 8.81 0.55 3.17
CA SER A 292 10.02 1.11 2.56
C SER A 292 9.78 2.36 1.71
N THR A 293 8.54 2.68 1.35
CA THR A 293 8.25 3.78 0.40
C THR A 293 7.37 4.89 0.96
N LEU A 294 6.52 4.61 1.95
CA LEU A 294 5.57 5.58 2.49
C LEU A 294 6.03 6.16 3.83
N PRO A 295 5.65 7.41 4.17
CA PRO A 295 5.97 8.01 5.46
C PRO A 295 5.20 7.35 6.62
N GLU A 296 5.71 7.50 7.85
CA GLU A 296 5.12 6.90 9.07
C GLU A 296 3.69 7.32 9.35
N SER A 297 3.35 8.56 8.98
CA SER A 297 2.03 9.15 9.18
C SER A 297 1.01 8.75 8.10
N ASP A 298 1.37 7.90 7.15
CA ASP A 298 0.48 7.53 6.05
C ASP A 298 -0.66 6.61 6.51
N GLU A 299 -1.87 6.88 6.00
CA GLU A 299 -3.09 6.13 6.36
C GLU A 299 -2.97 4.64 5.97
N LEU A 300 -2.37 4.34 4.82
CA LEU A 300 -2.22 2.95 4.37
C LEU A 300 -1.28 2.19 5.32
N ILE A 301 -0.18 2.81 5.78
CA ILE A 301 0.75 2.20 6.73
C ILE A 301 0.07 1.88 8.04
N GLU A 302 -0.69 2.83 8.59
CA GLU A 302 -1.43 2.60 9.83
C GLU A 302 -2.45 1.46 9.66
N TRP A 303 -3.17 1.44 8.55
CA TRP A 303 -4.15 0.41 8.26
C TRP A 303 -3.50 -0.98 8.06
N LEU A 304 -2.39 -1.05 7.32
CA LEU A 304 -1.64 -2.28 7.08
C LEU A 304 -1.03 -2.83 8.37
N ALA A 305 -0.55 -1.98 9.28
CA ALA A 305 -0.06 -2.42 10.58
C ALA A 305 -1.15 -3.06 11.43
N ARG A 306 -2.36 -2.48 11.44
CA ARG A 306 -3.54 -3.08 12.10
C ARG A 306 -3.91 -4.41 11.45
N TYR A 307 -3.95 -4.46 10.12
CA TYR A 307 -4.22 -5.70 9.38
C TYR A 307 -3.19 -6.79 9.69
N ALA A 308 -1.89 -6.48 9.61
CA ALA A 308 -0.80 -7.41 9.93
C ALA A 308 -0.86 -7.89 11.38
N SER A 309 -1.22 -7.02 12.32
CA SER A 309 -1.36 -7.39 13.73
C SER A 309 -2.51 -8.40 13.95
N TRP A 310 -3.65 -8.20 13.27
CA TRP A 310 -4.77 -9.16 13.27
C TRP A 310 -4.37 -10.48 12.60
N LYS A 311 -3.54 -10.41 11.54
CA LYS A 311 -3.00 -11.54 10.79
C LYS A 311 -1.75 -12.18 11.37
N LEU A 312 -1.32 -11.77 12.56
CA LEU A 312 -0.03 -12.16 13.11
C LEU A 312 0.12 -13.67 13.30
N GLY A 313 -0.99 -14.39 13.55
CA GLY A 313 -0.98 -15.85 13.62
C GLY A 313 -0.55 -16.50 12.30
N ASP A 314 -1.09 -16.03 11.18
CA ASP A 314 -0.77 -16.53 9.83
C ASP A 314 0.64 -16.09 9.42
N LEU A 315 1.01 -14.82 9.67
CA LEU A 315 2.35 -14.31 9.35
C LEU A 315 3.48 -15.04 10.12
N ARG A 316 3.19 -15.57 11.31
CA ARG A 316 4.17 -16.36 12.09
C ARG A 316 4.49 -17.72 11.48
N GLU A 317 3.64 -18.24 10.58
CA GLU A 317 3.95 -19.48 9.86
C GLU A 317 5.17 -19.31 8.94
N GLU A 318 5.38 -18.09 8.43
CA GLU A 318 6.57 -17.69 7.66
C GLU A 318 7.53 -16.84 8.51
N TRP A 319 7.92 -17.35 9.68
CA TRP A 319 8.66 -16.59 10.69
C TRP A 319 9.97 -15.94 10.18
N GLU A 320 10.70 -16.58 9.26
CA GLU A 320 11.95 -16.02 8.70
C GLU A 320 11.68 -14.73 7.93
N ARG A 321 10.59 -14.71 7.16
CA ARG A 321 10.19 -13.53 6.38
C ARG A 321 9.67 -12.42 7.29
N LEU A 322 8.88 -12.79 8.30
CA LEU A 322 8.46 -11.87 9.34
C LEU A 322 9.65 -11.27 10.09
N GLU A 323 10.64 -12.06 10.46
CA GLU A 323 11.85 -11.57 11.15
C GLU A 323 12.60 -10.55 10.27
N ARG A 324 12.75 -10.82 8.97
CA ARG A 324 13.35 -9.85 8.05
C ARG A 324 12.56 -8.55 8.03
N LEU A 325 11.24 -8.61 7.82
CA LEU A 325 10.37 -7.44 7.79
C LEU A 325 10.41 -6.64 9.11
N LEU A 326 10.54 -7.31 10.26
CA LEU A 326 10.68 -6.64 11.56
C LEU A 326 12.02 -5.88 11.73
N ARG A 327 13.03 -6.21 10.92
CA ARG A 327 14.35 -5.57 10.93
C ARG A 327 14.52 -4.52 9.83
N VAL A 328 13.58 -4.42 8.89
CA VAL A 328 13.56 -3.40 7.83
C VAL A 328 13.36 -2.01 8.44
N ASP A 329 14.03 -1.01 7.87
CA ASP A 329 13.90 0.43 8.15
C ASP A 329 13.83 0.74 9.65
N ASP A 330 14.92 0.44 10.37
CA ASP A 330 15.08 0.66 11.81
C ASP A 330 14.02 0.00 12.70
N GLY A 331 13.35 -1.03 12.19
CA GLY A 331 12.30 -1.74 12.91
C GLY A 331 11.00 -0.94 13.04
N ARG A 332 10.79 0.04 12.15
CA ARG A 332 9.56 0.82 12.08
C ARG A 332 8.30 -0.06 12.01
N PHE A 333 8.33 -1.12 11.21
CA PHE A 333 7.23 -2.10 11.15
C PHE A 333 7.02 -2.77 12.51
N ALA A 334 8.09 -3.14 13.22
CA ALA A 334 8.00 -3.77 14.54
C ALA A 334 7.34 -2.85 15.58
N VAL A 335 7.69 -1.56 15.60
CA VAL A 335 7.07 -0.56 16.48
C VAL A 335 5.57 -0.45 16.22
N MET A 336 5.17 -0.35 14.95
CA MET A 336 3.77 -0.26 14.55
C MET A 336 3.00 -1.55 14.87
N LEU A 337 3.61 -2.71 14.65
CA LEU A 337 3.02 -4.00 14.98
C LEU A 337 2.75 -4.12 16.48
N VAL A 338 3.75 -3.80 17.32
CA VAL A 338 3.60 -3.83 18.80
C VAL A 338 2.52 -2.86 19.26
N ARG A 339 2.41 -1.68 18.65
CA ARG A 339 1.38 -0.69 18.98
C ARG A 339 -0.04 -1.23 18.78
N PHE A 340 -0.26 -2.04 17.74
CA PHE A 340 -1.60 -2.54 17.42
C PHE A 340 -1.91 -3.90 18.01
N VAL A 341 -0.91 -4.74 18.34
CA VAL A 341 -1.11 -6.05 18.99
C VAL A 341 -1.77 -5.86 20.37
N VAL A 342 -3.08 -6.07 20.41
CA VAL A 342 -3.90 -6.01 21.64
C VAL A 342 -4.60 -7.35 21.83
N PRO A 343 -4.68 -7.91 23.05
CA PRO A 343 -5.51 -9.08 23.31
C PRO A 343 -6.98 -8.83 22.92
N GLY A 344 -7.54 -9.66 22.04
CA GLY A 344 -8.94 -9.51 21.59
C GLY A 344 -9.14 -8.55 20.42
N GLN A 345 -8.13 -8.39 19.57
CA GLN A 345 -8.20 -7.58 18.36
C GLN A 345 -9.47 -7.79 17.54
N VAL A 346 -10.05 -6.66 17.13
CA VAL A 346 -11.22 -6.59 16.26
C VAL A 346 -10.74 -6.67 14.81
N ASN A 347 -11.50 -7.39 13.99
CA ASN A 347 -11.28 -7.46 12.55
C ASN A 347 -11.26 -6.02 11.95
N PRO A 348 -10.19 -5.59 11.25
CA PRO A 348 -10.08 -4.25 10.67
C PRO A 348 -11.13 -3.95 9.57
N PHE A 349 -11.84 -4.96 9.07
CA PHE A 349 -12.94 -4.81 8.13
C PHE A 349 -14.31 -4.58 8.80
N ALA A 350 -14.38 -4.64 10.14
CA ALA A 350 -15.64 -4.52 10.88
C ALA A 350 -15.99 -3.07 11.31
N SER A 351 -15.13 -2.10 10.97
CA SER A 351 -15.26 -0.68 11.35
C SER A 351 -16.18 0.11 10.43
#